data_AF-A0A1E5GQK2-F1
#
_entry.id   AF-A0A1E5GQK2-F1
#
_cell.length_a   1.000
_cell.length_b   1.000
_cell.length_c   1.000
_cell.angle_alpha   90.00
_cell.angle_beta   90.00
_cell.angle_gamma   90.00
#
_symmetry.space_group_name_H-M   'P 1'
#
loop_
_entity.id
_entity.type
_entity.pdbx_description
1 polymer ?
#
loop_
_entity_poly.entity_id
_entity_poly.type
_entity_poly.pdbx_seq_one_letter_code
_entity_poly.pdbx_strand_id
1 'polypeptide(L)'
;MIGISACLGGVCCRYDGQSKEINELKKLVSDGRAILVCPEVLGGLPIPRDPAEISGGDGFDVWDNKAKVLTESGVDMTDLFKQGAIIAYQKLIENNITTIILKENSPSCGKAGIYDGTFSGKHRSGSGVATAYFISHGLEVVSESEWQKVLEREEMIDSK
;
A
#
# COMPACT_ATOMS: atom_id res chain seq x y z
N MET A 1 15.14 6.29 7.63
CA MET A 1 14.10 5.30 8.02
C MET A 1 13.04 5.29 6.95
N ILE A 2 12.52 4.13 6.55
CA ILE A 2 11.56 4.01 5.45
C ILE A 2 10.22 3.39 5.89
N GLY A 3 9.16 3.65 5.14
CA GLY A 3 7.88 2.96 5.31
C GLY A 3 7.84 1.67 4.49
N ILE A 4 7.12 0.66 4.97
CA ILE A 4 6.93 -0.61 4.25
C ILE A 4 5.49 -1.08 4.41
N SER A 5 4.89 -1.61 3.34
CA SER A 5 3.63 -2.36 3.42
C SER A 5 3.77 -3.50 4.42
N ALA A 6 2.92 -3.54 5.45
CA ALA A 6 3.07 -4.47 6.57
C ALA A 6 3.16 -5.95 6.15
N CYS A 7 2.46 -6.33 5.08
CA CYS A 7 2.52 -7.68 4.52
C CYS A 7 3.90 -8.05 3.94
N LEU A 8 4.67 -7.08 3.45
CA LEU A 8 6.05 -7.29 3.00
C LEU A 8 7.02 -7.46 4.17
N GLY A 9 6.74 -6.81 5.30
CA GLY A 9 7.48 -7.01 6.55
C GLY A 9 7.07 -8.25 7.35
N GLY A 10 6.28 -9.16 6.76
CA GLY A 10 5.91 -10.44 7.37
C GLY A 10 4.64 -10.41 8.23
N VAL A 11 3.91 -9.30 8.30
CA VAL A 11 2.63 -9.24 9.04
C VAL A 11 1.53 -9.91 8.21
N CYS A 12 0.80 -10.84 8.81
CA CYS A 12 -0.31 -11.57 8.19
C CYS A 12 -1.58 -10.69 8.07
N CYS A 13 -1.49 -9.59 7.32
CA CYS A 13 -2.55 -8.58 7.22
C CYS A 13 -3.24 -8.51 5.85
N ARG A 14 -2.93 -9.42 4.92
CA ARG A 14 -3.65 -9.51 3.63
C ARG A 14 -5.11 -9.91 3.86
N TYR A 15 -5.92 -9.77 2.80
CA TYR A 15 -7.33 -10.15 2.83
C TYR A 15 -7.52 -11.65 3.17
N ASP A 16 -6.59 -12.50 2.74
CA ASP A 16 -6.55 -13.95 2.99
C ASP A 16 -5.88 -14.34 4.32
N GLY A 17 -5.51 -13.36 5.15
CA GLY A 17 -4.81 -13.60 6.42
C GLY A 17 -3.36 -14.07 6.26
N GLN A 18 -2.77 -13.91 5.08
CA GLN A 18 -1.37 -14.26 4.82
C GLN A 18 -0.45 -13.04 4.78
N SER A 19 0.85 -13.27 4.72
CA SER A 19 1.86 -12.26 4.41
C SER A 19 2.38 -12.40 2.97
N LYS A 20 3.17 -11.44 2.51
CA LYS A 20 4.00 -11.51 1.29
C LYS A 20 5.42 -11.12 1.66
N GLU A 21 5.94 -11.80 2.68
CA GLU A 21 7.21 -11.48 3.31
C GLU A 21 8.36 -11.38 2.30
N ILE A 22 9.14 -10.30 2.43
CA ILE A 22 10.47 -10.15 1.85
C ILE A 22 11.43 -10.09 3.04
N ASN A 23 12.28 -11.10 3.19
CA ASN A 23 13.12 -11.29 4.39
C ASN A 23 13.98 -10.07 4.71
N GLU A 24 14.53 -9.42 3.69
CA GLU A 24 15.35 -8.23 3.78
C GLU A 24 14.56 -7.03 4.31
N LEU A 25 13.32 -6.85 3.84
CA LEU A 25 12.43 -5.79 4.32
C LEU A 25 11.99 -6.03 5.77
N LYS A 26 11.72 -7.28 6.14
CA LYS A 26 11.45 -7.66 7.54
C LYS A 26 12.64 -7.39 8.45
N LYS A 27 13.86 -7.67 7.99
CA LYS A 27 15.08 -7.38 8.73
C LYS A 27 15.26 -5.88 8.99
N LEU A 28 14.94 -5.01 8.03
CA LEU A 28 14.98 -3.56 8.26
C LEU A 28 14.07 -3.11 9.40
N VAL A 29 12.92 -3.78 9.57
CA VAL A 29 12.01 -3.51 10.70
C VAL A 29 12.64 -3.94 12.02
N SER A 30 13.23 -5.13 12.09
CA SER A 30 13.92 -5.59 13.32
C SER A 30 15.12 -4.73 13.67
N ASP A 31 15.78 -4.15 12.68
CA ASP A 31 16.93 -3.27 12.83
C ASP A 31 16.52 -1.82 13.17
N GLY A 32 15.22 -1.52 13.29
CA GLY A 32 14.71 -0.18 13.58
C GLY A 32 14.88 0.82 12.42
N ARG A 33 15.13 0.33 11.20
CA ARG A 33 15.35 1.13 9.98
C ARG A 33 14.08 1.31 9.14
N ALA A 34 12.99 0.63 9.49
CA ALA A 34 11.71 0.76 8.82
C ALA A 34 10.51 0.65 9.75
N ILE A 35 9.40 1.29 9.38
CA ILE A 35 8.09 1.13 10.03
C ILE A 35 7.09 0.46 9.07
N LEU A 36 6.13 -0.26 9.64
CA LEU A 36 5.12 -0.98 8.89
C LEU A 36 3.77 -0.26 8.90
N VAL A 37 3.12 -0.20 7.74
CA VAL A 37 1.75 0.30 7.60
C VAL A 37 0.91 -0.64 6.74
N CYS A 38 -0.35 -0.83 7.13
CA CYS A 38 -1.36 -1.47 6.30
C CYS A 38 -2.55 -0.52 6.22
N PRO A 39 -2.74 0.23 5.12
CA PRO A 39 -3.82 1.20 5.01
C PRO A 39 -5.19 0.54 5.24
N GLU A 40 -5.42 -0.64 4.67
CA GLU A 40 -6.66 -1.41 4.83
C GLU A 40 -7.02 -1.68 6.31
N VAL A 41 -6.07 -2.19 7.10
CA VAL A 41 -6.30 -2.47 8.54
C VAL A 41 -6.42 -1.17 9.34
N LEU A 42 -5.62 -0.15 9.02
CA LEU A 42 -5.71 1.16 9.66
C LEU A 42 -7.04 1.86 9.37
N GLY A 43 -7.66 1.55 8.23
CA GLY A 43 -9.01 1.96 7.87
C GLY A 43 -10.12 1.14 8.54
N GLY A 44 -9.77 0.18 9.39
CA GLY A 44 -10.73 -0.62 10.15
C GLY A 44 -11.16 -1.95 9.50
N LEU A 45 -10.52 -2.36 8.40
CA LEU A 45 -10.85 -3.64 7.78
C LEU A 45 -10.34 -4.85 8.60
N PRO A 46 -11.14 -5.93 8.72
CA PRO A 46 -10.74 -7.11 9.45
C PRO A 46 -9.71 -7.95 8.68
N ILE A 47 -9.20 -8.97 9.36
CA ILE A 47 -8.38 -10.04 8.79
C ILE A 47 -8.97 -11.37 9.26
N PRO A 48 -9.37 -12.28 8.36
CA PRO A 48 -9.49 -12.10 6.92
C PRO A 48 -10.63 -11.13 6.54
N ARG A 49 -10.72 -10.79 5.25
CA ARG A 49 -11.78 -9.94 4.66
C ARG A 49 -12.05 -10.34 3.21
N ASP A 50 -13.21 -9.97 2.70
CA ASP A 50 -13.56 -10.15 1.28
C ASP A 50 -12.54 -9.45 0.37
N PRO A 51 -12.18 -10.03 -0.79
CA PRO A 51 -11.41 -9.33 -1.80
C PRO A 51 -12.14 -8.07 -2.26
N ALA A 52 -11.38 -7.01 -2.49
CA ALA A 52 -11.89 -5.75 -3.03
C ALA A 52 -11.08 -5.31 -4.24
N GLU A 53 -11.71 -4.63 -5.19
CA GLU A 53 -11.10 -4.08 -6.38
C GLU A 53 -11.62 -2.65 -6.63
N ILE A 54 -10.82 -1.83 -7.32
CA ILE A 54 -11.28 -0.51 -7.77
C ILE A 54 -12.16 -0.70 -9.01
N SER A 55 -13.39 -0.24 -8.97
CA SER A 55 -14.31 -0.23 -10.10
C SER A 55 -14.42 1.17 -10.71
N GLY A 56 -14.21 1.27 -12.03
CA GLY A 56 -14.39 2.52 -12.79
C GLY A 56 -13.18 3.45 -12.92
N GLY A 57 -11.97 3.03 -12.51
CA GLY A 57 -10.77 3.88 -12.61
C GLY A 57 -9.62 3.40 -11.74
N ASP A 58 -8.77 4.29 -11.26
CA ASP A 58 -7.73 3.95 -10.29
C ASP A 58 -7.86 4.72 -8.96
N GLY A 59 -6.85 4.67 -8.11
CA GLY A 59 -6.83 5.35 -6.83
C GLY A 59 -7.01 6.86 -6.94
N PHE A 60 -6.51 7.52 -7.99
CA PHE A 60 -6.73 8.95 -8.20
C PHE A 60 -8.20 9.22 -8.53
N ASP A 61 -8.81 8.39 -9.38
CA ASP A 61 -10.24 8.48 -9.69
C ASP A 61 -11.12 8.24 -8.46
N VAL A 62 -10.68 7.41 -7.50
CA VAL A 62 -11.37 7.23 -6.22
C VAL A 62 -11.34 8.54 -5.41
N TRP A 63 -10.21 9.23 -5.34
CA TRP A 63 -10.11 10.54 -4.66
C TRP A 63 -10.93 11.62 -5.35
N ASP A 64 -11.06 11.56 -6.67
CA ASP A 64 -11.93 12.43 -7.49
C ASP A 64 -13.42 12.05 -7.45
N ASN A 65 -13.79 11.00 -6.72
CA ASN A 65 -15.16 10.43 -6.66
C ASN A 65 -15.71 9.94 -8.02
N LYS A 66 -14.83 9.54 -8.93
CA LYS A 66 -15.16 8.93 -10.24
C LYS A 66 -15.10 7.40 -10.23
N ALA A 67 -14.39 6.83 -9.26
CA ALA A 67 -14.28 5.38 -9.05
C ALA A 67 -14.62 5.00 -7.60
N LYS A 68 -14.84 3.71 -7.38
CA LYS A 68 -15.19 3.14 -6.07
C LYS A 68 -14.35 1.92 -5.77
N VAL A 69 -14.15 1.62 -4.49
CA VAL A 69 -13.59 0.33 -4.05
C VAL A 69 -14.75 -0.57 -3.65
N LEU A 70 -14.97 -1.64 -4.40
CA LEU A 70 -16.06 -2.58 -4.15
C LEU A 70 -15.50 -3.94 -3.74
N THR A 71 -16.18 -4.65 -2.85
CA THR A 71 -15.93 -6.08 -2.63
C THR A 71 -16.52 -6.92 -3.77
N GLU A 72 -16.12 -8.19 -3.86
CA GLU A 72 -16.72 -9.15 -4.81
C GLU A 72 -18.24 -9.30 -4.57
N SER A 73 -18.65 -9.18 -3.31
CA SER A 73 -20.06 -9.17 -2.87
C SER A 73 -20.81 -7.85 -3.17
N GLY A 74 -20.14 -6.85 -3.75
CA GLY A 74 -20.73 -5.57 -4.15
C GLY A 74 -20.83 -4.52 -3.04
N VAL A 75 -20.17 -4.73 -1.90
CA VAL A 75 -20.14 -3.78 -0.79
C VAL A 75 -19.17 -2.64 -1.11
N ASP A 76 -19.62 -1.40 -0.93
CA ASP A 76 -18.79 -0.21 -1.13
C ASP A 76 -17.90 0.04 0.10
N MET A 77 -16.58 -0.11 -0.10
CA MET A 77 -15.56 0.04 0.95
C MET A 77 -14.74 1.32 0.76
N THR A 78 -15.16 2.21 -0.15
CA THR A 78 -14.39 3.39 -0.58
C THR A 78 -13.93 4.25 0.59
N ASP A 79 -14.83 4.54 1.54
CA ASP A 79 -14.51 5.42 2.68
C ASP A 79 -13.48 4.79 3.63
N LEU A 80 -13.56 3.48 3.87
CA LEU A 80 -12.60 2.77 4.73
C LEU A 80 -11.20 2.76 4.09
N PHE A 81 -11.12 2.59 2.77
CA PHE A 81 -9.86 2.69 2.04
C PHE A 81 -9.26 4.11 2.07
N LYS A 82 -10.09 5.15 1.88
CA LYS A 82 -9.65 6.55 1.98
C LYS A 82 -9.18 6.90 3.39
N GLN A 83 -9.95 6.52 4.41
CA GLN A 83 -9.58 6.75 5.81
C GLN A 83 -8.27 6.03 6.18
N GLY A 84 -8.15 4.77 5.77
CA GLY A 84 -6.94 3.98 5.96
C GLY A 84 -5.70 4.60 5.31
N ALA A 85 -5.84 5.15 4.10
CA ALA A 85 -4.78 5.89 3.41
C ALA A 85 -4.36 7.14 4.19
N ILE A 86 -5.32 7.94 4.69
CA ILE A 86 -5.03 9.15 5.48
C ILE A 86 -4.28 8.79 6.76
N ILE A 87 -4.77 7.80 7.50
CA ILE A 87 -4.16 7.36 8.78
C ILE A 87 -2.75 6.79 8.53
N ALA A 88 -2.58 6.00 7.47
CA ALA A 88 -1.26 5.48 7.09
C ALA A 88 -0.28 6.61 6.75
N TYR A 89 -0.72 7.61 5.97
CA TYR A 89 0.09 8.77 5.64
C TYR A 89 0.51 9.55 6.89
N GLN A 90 -0.43 9.84 7.79
CA GLN A 90 -0.16 10.55 9.04
C GLN A 90 0.92 9.83 9.86
N LYS A 91 0.80 8.51 10.03
CA LYS A 91 1.82 7.70 10.71
C LYS A 91 3.21 7.81 10.06
N LEU A 92 3.28 7.84 8.73
CA LEU A 92 4.54 7.97 8.01
C LEU A 92 5.17 9.35 8.26
N ILE A 93 4.38 10.42 8.15
CA ILE A 93 4.87 11.79 8.36
C ILE A 93 5.27 12.06 9.81
N GLU A 94 4.51 11.56 10.79
CA GLU A 94 4.86 11.65 12.22
C GLU A 94 6.23 11.02 12.53
N ASN A 95 6.65 10.05 11.71
CA ASN A 95 7.94 9.37 11.81
C ASN A 95 9.00 9.92 10.83
N ASN A 96 8.76 11.08 10.22
CA ASN A 96 9.63 11.73 9.23
C ASN A 96 9.98 10.84 8.03
N ILE A 97 9.06 9.94 7.65
CA ILE A 97 9.26 9.05 6.50
C ILE A 97 8.94 9.80 5.21
N THR A 98 9.88 9.78 4.27
CA THR A 98 9.72 10.38 2.93
C THR A 98 9.60 9.34 1.82
N THR A 99 9.94 8.08 2.09
CA THR A 99 9.89 6.96 1.13
C THR A 99 9.15 5.77 1.71
N ILE A 100 8.25 5.17 0.94
CA ILE A 100 7.54 3.93 1.30
C ILE A 100 7.64 2.87 0.20
N ILE A 101 7.89 1.63 0.60
CA ILE A 101 7.84 0.45 -0.27
C ILE A 101 6.47 -0.21 -0.14
N LEU A 102 5.74 -0.36 -1.24
CA LEU A 102 4.38 -0.88 -1.28
C LEU A 102 4.23 -2.18 -2.08
N LYS A 103 3.26 -2.99 -1.65
CA LYS A 103 2.85 -4.23 -2.33
C LYS A 103 2.10 -3.93 -3.62
N GLU A 104 2.51 -4.52 -4.74
CA GLU A 104 1.84 -4.34 -6.04
C GLU A 104 0.46 -5.02 -6.12
N ASN A 105 -0.33 -4.64 -7.14
CA ASN A 105 -1.63 -5.20 -7.51
C ASN A 105 -2.75 -5.04 -6.46
N SER A 106 -2.48 -4.42 -5.31
CA SER A 106 -3.49 -4.15 -4.28
C SER A 106 -4.35 -2.94 -4.66
N PRO A 107 -5.68 -2.97 -4.43
CA PRO A 107 -6.54 -1.79 -4.57
C PRO A 107 -6.15 -0.64 -3.63
N SER A 108 -5.37 -0.90 -2.58
CA SER A 108 -4.82 0.13 -1.70
C SER A 108 -3.38 0.50 -2.10
N CYS A 109 -2.50 -0.50 -2.20
CA CYS A 109 -1.04 -0.30 -2.23
C CYS A 109 -0.40 -0.44 -3.62
N GLY A 110 -1.13 -0.89 -4.64
CA GLY A 110 -0.59 -1.01 -6.00
C GLY A 110 -0.02 0.32 -6.49
N LYS A 111 1.14 0.30 -7.15
CA LYS A 111 1.76 1.53 -7.69
C LYS A 111 1.55 1.56 -9.19
N ALA A 112 2.01 0.53 -9.89
CA ALA A 112 1.92 0.44 -11.35
C ALA A 112 0.74 -0.43 -11.82
N GLY A 113 0.28 -1.37 -10.99
CA GLY A 113 -0.81 -2.28 -11.33
C GLY A 113 -1.84 -2.43 -10.23
N ILE A 114 -3.10 -2.62 -10.66
CA ILE A 114 -4.25 -3.01 -9.84
C ILE A 114 -5.09 -4.03 -10.61
N TYR A 115 -5.95 -4.77 -9.93
CA TYR A 115 -6.96 -5.60 -10.60
C TYR A 115 -7.95 -4.76 -11.40
N ASP A 116 -8.59 -5.35 -12.41
CA ASP A 116 -9.41 -4.63 -13.38
C ASP A 116 -10.81 -4.22 -12.89
N GLY A 117 -11.19 -4.56 -11.66
CA GLY A 117 -12.48 -4.18 -11.07
C GLY A 117 -13.63 -5.11 -11.45
N THR A 118 -13.33 -6.22 -12.13
CA THR A 118 -14.32 -7.22 -12.58
C THR A 118 -14.21 -8.55 -11.84
N PHE A 119 -13.26 -8.69 -10.90
CA PHE A 119 -12.96 -9.95 -10.20
C PHE A 119 -12.58 -11.10 -11.15
N SER A 120 -12.11 -10.78 -12.36
CA SER A 120 -11.66 -11.76 -13.35
C SER A 120 -10.21 -12.26 -13.13
N GLY A 121 -9.51 -11.67 -12.15
CA GLY A 121 -8.08 -11.92 -11.89
C GLY A 121 -7.14 -11.20 -12.88
N LYS A 122 -7.68 -10.44 -13.84
CA LYS A 122 -6.89 -9.60 -14.75
C LYS A 122 -6.42 -8.33 -14.06
N HIS A 123 -5.31 -7.81 -14.55
CA HIS A 123 -4.70 -6.57 -14.05
C HIS A 123 -4.78 -5.49 -15.12
N ARG A 124 -4.82 -4.23 -14.66
CA ARG A 124 -4.66 -3.04 -15.48
C ARG A 124 -3.59 -2.12 -14.90
N SER A 125 -3.11 -1.20 -15.72
CA SER A 125 -2.28 -0.09 -15.23
C SER A 125 -3.11 0.83 -14.34
N GLY A 126 -2.55 1.26 -13.22
CA GLY A 126 -3.20 2.16 -12.27
C GLY A 126 -2.62 2.05 -10.87
N SER A 127 -2.88 3.05 -10.04
CA SER A 127 -2.47 3.06 -8.64
C SER A 127 -3.62 2.67 -7.70
N GLY A 128 -3.29 2.12 -6.53
CA GLY A 128 -4.24 1.91 -5.45
C GLY A 128 -4.57 3.21 -4.70
N VAL A 129 -5.61 3.18 -3.86
CA VAL A 129 -6.14 4.36 -3.15
C VAL A 129 -5.09 5.02 -2.24
N ALA A 130 -4.32 4.23 -1.49
CA ALA A 130 -3.29 4.76 -0.60
C ALA A 130 -2.09 5.29 -1.39
N THR A 131 -1.66 4.55 -2.43
CA THR A 131 -0.59 5.01 -3.33
C THR A 131 -0.91 6.35 -3.96
N ALA A 132 -2.12 6.52 -4.50
CA ALA A 132 -2.56 7.79 -5.08
C ALA A 132 -2.51 8.93 -4.05
N TYR A 133 -3.04 8.69 -2.84
CA TYR A 133 -2.99 9.67 -1.75
C TYR A 133 -1.55 10.07 -1.40
N PHE A 134 -0.66 9.09 -1.23
CA PHE A 134 0.74 9.32 -0.87
C PHE A 134 1.47 10.14 -1.93
N ILE A 135 1.30 9.80 -3.21
CA ILE A 135 1.90 10.53 -4.34
C ILE A 135 1.39 11.97 -4.38
N SER A 136 0.07 12.18 -4.27
CA SER A 136 -0.52 13.52 -4.25
C SER A 136 -0.04 14.40 -3.09
N HIS A 137 0.48 13.80 -2.02
CA HIS A 137 1.02 14.49 -0.85
C HIS A 137 2.56 14.43 -0.77
N GLY A 138 3.23 14.16 -1.90
CA GLY A 138 4.68 14.29 -2.04
C GLY A 138 5.51 13.17 -1.41
N LEU A 139 4.91 12.05 -1.02
CA LEU A 139 5.63 10.89 -0.53
C LEU A 139 6.16 10.06 -1.71
N GLU A 140 7.44 9.67 -1.65
CA GLU A 140 8.01 8.77 -2.66
C GLU A 140 7.47 7.35 -2.46
N VAL A 141 6.81 6.81 -3.48
CA VAL A 141 6.27 5.45 -3.47
C VAL A 141 7.07 4.55 -4.40
N VAL A 142 7.60 3.48 -3.85
CA VAL A 142 8.37 2.45 -4.57
C VAL A 142 7.65 1.11 -4.47
N SER A 143 7.65 0.34 -5.55
CA SER A 143 7.03 -0.99 -5.56
C SER A 143 7.95 -2.04 -4.93
N GLU A 144 7.37 -3.16 -4.53
CA GLU A 144 8.11 -4.35 -4.12
C GLU A 144 9.02 -4.96 -5.19
N SER A 145 8.95 -4.51 -6.45
CA SER A 145 9.88 -4.94 -7.51
C SER A 145 11.13 -4.07 -7.61
N GLU A 146 11.13 -2.91 -6.95
CA GLU A 146 12.18 -1.90 -7.05
C GLU A 146 12.81 -1.55 -5.69
N TRP A 147 12.48 -2.29 -4.62
CA TRP A 147 12.87 -1.95 -3.25
C TRP A 147 14.39 -1.89 -3.03
N GLN A 148 15.18 -2.69 -3.76
CA GLN A 148 16.64 -2.70 -3.62
C GLN A 148 17.24 -1.33 -3.91
N LYS A 149 16.67 -0.59 -4.88
CA LYS A 149 17.13 0.77 -5.24
C LYS A 149 17.00 1.74 -4.07
N VAL A 150 16.00 1.54 -3.20
CA VAL A 150 15.82 2.36 -1.99
C VAL A 150 16.98 2.10 -1.04
N LEU A 151 17.36 0.84 -0.83
CA LEU A 151 18.42 0.51 0.13
C LEU A 151 19.79 0.95 -0.35
N GLU A 152 20.10 0.74 -1.63
CA GLU A 152 21.34 1.22 -2.25
C GLU A 152 21.49 2.74 -2.05
N ARG A 153 20.39 3.49 -2.19
CA ARG A 153 20.37 4.93 -1.98
C ARG A 153 20.59 5.32 -0.51
N GLU A 154 19.91 4.65 0.43
CA GLU A 154 20.04 4.95 1.87
C GLU A 154 21.47 4.65 2.36
N GLU A 155 22.08 3.54 1.91
CA GLU A 155 23.46 3.18 2.27
C GLU A 155 24.50 4.18 1.75
N MET A 156 24.26 4.77 0.58
CA MET A 156 25.11 5.85 0.04
C MET A 156 25.00 7.16 0.84
N ILE A 157 23.87 7.40 1.52
CA ILE A 157 23.67 8.57 2.37
C ILE A 157 24.38 8.36 3.72
N ASP A 158 24.21 7.18 4.34
CA ASP A 158 24.82 6.84 5.63
C ASP A 158 26.36 6.73 5.58
N SER A 159 26.93 6.54 4.38
CA SER A 159 28.38 6.42 4.16
C SER A 159 29.08 7.77 3.91
N LYS A 160 28.37 8.89 3.92
CA LYS A 160 28.91 10.26 3.73
C LYS A 160 28.93 11.03 5.04
#